data_AF-A0A1X6P1R7-F1
#
_entry.id   AF-A0A1X6P1R7-F1
#
_cell.length_a   1.000
_cell.length_b   1.000
_cell.length_c   1.000
_cell.angle_alpha   90.00
_cell.angle_beta   90.00
_cell.angle_gamma   90.00
#
_symmetry.space_group_name_H-M   'P 1'
#
loop_
_entity.id
_entity.type
_entity.pdbx_description
1 polymer ?
#
loop_
_entity_poly.entity_id
_entity_poly.type
_entity_poly.pdbx_seq_one_letter_code
_entity_poly.pdbx_strand_id
1 'polypeptide(L)'
;MGSWSHLVRLRAEWDARLAADASIGWLALVDDDTYVFDAGLRRALAHTGVDPAAARVWAGALEAPRVDSGGDAAFAAPLRAAHAAASGEAPCLLPGDSGYLTPAEEASSAPSVAAPSRQCRHTFCPTCVPLPQGAAVVLSRALVAALRPHVDACEVATAGMCASCGSQRLYACIQYVSGVGGSVATLPLPGVERAPWKRAPRGGDDAVATFHAFDHRFRLDAATGSLAGDMAQLARVADRVAAARGADAVVTYQDVADEVACRGAGRYVHAPKRMCVAEVVAA
;
A
#
# COMPACT_ATOMS: atom_id res chain seq x y z
N MET A 1 -5.47 -9.45 17.95
CA MET A 1 -4.04 -9.13 17.84
C MET A 1 -3.94 -7.72 17.29
N GLY A 2 -3.26 -6.80 17.97
CA GLY A 2 -3.07 -5.43 17.46
C GLY A 2 -2.17 -5.46 16.21
N SER A 3 -2.37 -4.52 15.27
CA SER A 3 -1.43 -4.45 14.14
C SER A 3 -0.09 -3.97 14.67
N TRP A 4 0.97 -4.70 14.33
CA TRP A 4 2.31 -4.34 14.73
C TRP A 4 2.75 -3.10 13.94
N SER A 5 3.45 -2.17 14.60
CA SER A 5 3.90 -0.95 13.93
C SER A 5 4.96 -1.27 12.87
N HIS A 6 4.86 -0.63 11.71
CA HIS A 6 5.90 -0.67 10.67
C HIS A 6 7.25 -0.15 11.17
N LEU A 7 7.27 0.69 12.21
CA LEU A 7 8.49 1.15 12.87
C LEU A 7 9.26 0.00 13.54
N VAL A 8 8.55 -0.93 14.19
CA VAL A 8 9.16 -2.13 14.81
C VAL A 8 9.84 -2.99 13.77
N ARG A 9 9.17 -3.21 12.62
CA ARG A 9 9.71 -3.99 11.50
C ARG A 9 10.94 -3.33 10.90
N LEU A 10 10.88 -2.01 10.68
CA LEU A 10 12.00 -1.24 10.19
C LEU A 10 13.22 -1.36 11.11
N ARG A 11 13.03 -1.21 12.43
CA ARG A 11 14.10 -1.39 13.44
C ARG A 11 14.70 -2.79 13.35
N ALA A 12 13.85 -3.82 13.36
CA ALA A 12 14.30 -5.20 13.32
C ALA A 12 15.12 -5.51 12.05
N GLU A 13 14.63 -5.11 10.88
CA GLU A 13 15.35 -5.34 9.61
C GLU A 13 16.64 -4.51 9.50
N TRP A 14 16.64 -3.29 10.03
CA TRP A 14 17.86 -2.48 10.10
C TRP A 14 18.93 -3.15 10.94
N ASP A 15 18.59 -3.50 12.17
CA ASP A 15 19.54 -4.03 13.15
C ASP A 15 20.03 -5.45 12.75
N ALA A 16 19.17 -6.26 12.14
CA ALA A 16 19.51 -7.62 11.76
C ALA A 16 20.33 -7.72 10.47
N ARG A 17 20.06 -6.86 9.47
CA ARG A 17 20.59 -7.03 8.11
C ARG A 17 21.07 -5.75 7.47
N LEU A 18 20.23 -4.72 7.35
CA LEU A 18 20.57 -3.58 6.50
C LEU A 18 21.81 -2.85 7.01
N ALA A 19 21.99 -2.69 8.33
CA ALA A 19 23.16 -2.01 8.88
C ALA A 19 24.49 -2.67 8.43
N ALA A 20 24.53 -4.01 8.37
CA ALA A 20 25.72 -4.79 8.07
C ALA A 20 25.93 -5.02 6.56
N ASP A 21 24.86 -5.06 5.77
CA ASP A 21 24.93 -5.34 4.34
C ASP A 21 24.61 -4.10 3.50
N ALA A 22 25.66 -3.47 2.97
CA ALA A 22 25.57 -2.29 2.11
C ALA A 22 24.97 -2.58 0.72
N SER A 23 24.91 -3.85 0.29
CA SER A 23 24.29 -4.22 -0.98
C SER A 23 22.77 -4.12 -0.96
N ILE A 24 22.17 -4.11 0.23
CA ILE A 24 20.73 -3.90 0.40
C ILE A 24 20.42 -2.40 0.27
N GLY A 25 19.99 -2.02 -0.93
CA GLY A 25 19.57 -0.65 -1.24
C GLY A 25 18.12 -0.33 -0.84
N TRP A 26 17.22 -1.31 -0.81
CA TRP A 26 15.79 -1.05 -0.57
C TRP A 26 15.23 -1.98 0.49
N LEU A 27 14.34 -1.46 1.34
CA LEU A 27 13.52 -2.21 2.28
C LEU A 27 12.06 -2.15 1.83
N ALA A 28 11.44 -3.29 1.51
CA ALA A 28 10.01 -3.36 1.25
C ALA A 28 9.28 -3.84 2.52
N LEU A 29 8.38 -3.01 3.04
CA LEU A 29 7.41 -3.39 4.06
C LEU A 29 6.15 -3.88 3.33
N VAL A 30 5.89 -5.18 3.40
CA VAL A 30 4.84 -5.85 2.61
C VAL A 30 3.75 -6.33 3.56
N ASP A 31 2.49 -6.10 3.19
CA ASP A 31 1.35 -6.61 3.95
C ASP A 31 1.36 -8.16 3.90
N ASP A 32 0.86 -8.84 4.95
CA ASP A 32 0.85 -10.31 5.08
C ASP A 32 -0.07 -11.04 4.09
N ASP A 33 -0.68 -10.23 3.23
CA ASP A 33 -1.85 -10.47 2.42
C ASP A 33 -1.51 -10.04 0.95
N THR A 34 -0.22 -9.79 0.69
CA THR A 34 0.33 -9.37 -0.61
C THR A 34 1.38 -10.34 -1.15
N TYR A 35 1.21 -10.74 -2.41
CA TYR A 35 2.24 -11.49 -3.14
C TYR A 35 3.21 -10.53 -3.82
N VAL A 36 4.52 -10.78 -3.73
CA VAL A 36 5.56 -9.98 -4.37
C VAL A 36 6.17 -10.74 -5.54
N PHE A 37 6.11 -10.16 -6.73
CA PHE A 37 6.84 -10.65 -7.89
C PHE A 37 8.22 -9.99 -7.92
N ASP A 38 9.24 -10.69 -7.41
CA ASP A 38 10.60 -10.14 -7.19
C ASP A 38 11.19 -9.47 -8.44
N ALA A 39 11.16 -10.13 -9.60
CA ALA A 39 11.63 -9.55 -10.86
C ALA A 39 10.88 -8.25 -11.25
N GLY A 40 9.56 -8.23 -11.03
CA GLY A 40 8.72 -7.06 -11.27
C GLY A 40 9.05 -5.90 -10.33
N LEU A 41 9.22 -6.18 -9.03
CA LEU A 41 9.58 -5.17 -8.04
C LEU A 41 10.98 -4.61 -8.29
N ARG A 42 11.98 -5.47 -8.57
CA ARG A 42 13.34 -5.03 -8.94
C ARG A 42 13.33 -4.16 -10.18
N ARG A 43 12.58 -4.56 -11.22
CA ARG A 43 12.40 -3.76 -12.43
C ARG A 43 11.78 -2.40 -12.11
N ALA A 44 10.71 -2.36 -11.30
CA ALA A 44 10.05 -1.11 -10.93
C ALA A 44 11.02 -0.16 -10.20
N LEU A 45 11.81 -0.70 -9.25
CA LEU A 45 12.82 0.07 -8.51
C LEU A 45 13.94 0.59 -9.42
N ALA A 46 14.44 -0.23 -10.34
CA ALA A 46 15.47 0.19 -11.30
C ALA A 46 14.99 1.34 -12.20
N HIS A 47 13.71 1.35 -12.61
CA HIS A 47 13.14 2.42 -13.43
C HIS A 47 12.98 3.75 -12.70
N THR A 48 13.06 3.78 -11.36
CA THR A 48 13.02 5.05 -10.62
C THR A 48 14.24 5.93 -10.90
N GLY A 49 15.38 5.33 -11.30
CA GLY A 49 16.65 6.04 -11.45
C GLY A 49 17.23 6.57 -10.13
N VAL A 50 16.65 6.18 -8.99
CA VAL A 50 17.06 6.64 -7.66
C VAL A 50 18.26 5.84 -7.19
N ASP A 51 19.30 6.53 -6.72
CA ASP A 51 20.33 5.90 -5.89
C ASP A 51 19.80 5.71 -4.46
N PRO A 52 19.50 4.46 -4.03
CA PRO A 52 18.97 4.20 -2.70
C PRO A 52 19.91 4.57 -1.55
N ALA A 53 21.22 4.66 -1.80
CA ALA A 53 22.20 4.98 -0.78
C ALA A 53 22.30 6.50 -0.53
N ALA A 54 21.91 7.32 -1.50
CA ALA A 54 22.01 8.78 -1.43
C ALA A 54 20.65 9.46 -1.18
N ALA A 55 19.59 8.99 -1.83
CA ALA A 55 18.31 9.68 -1.83
C ALA A 55 17.35 9.13 -0.79
N ARG A 56 16.74 10.02 0.01
CA ARG A 56 15.71 9.66 0.98
C ARG A 56 14.36 9.59 0.29
N VAL A 57 14.05 8.39 -0.16
CA VAL A 57 12.84 8.08 -0.92
C VAL A 57 12.03 7.01 -0.21
N TRP A 58 10.72 7.17 -0.30
CA TRP A 58 9.77 6.08 -0.11
C TRP A 58 8.79 6.01 -1.28
N ALA A 59 8.38 4.79 -1.63
CA ALA A 59 7.61 4.52 -2.82
C ALA A 59 6.57 3.42 -2.62
N GLY A 60 5.57 3.37 -3.49
CA GLY A 60 4.56 2.32 -3.50
C GLY A 60 3.28 2.76 -4.21
N ALA A 61 2.16 2.16 -3.83
CA ALA A 61 0.83 2.55 -4.30
C ALA A 61 0.40 3.86 -3.63
N LEU A 62 0.41 4.97 -4.37
CA LEU A 62 0.09 6.27 -3.80
C LEU A 62 -1.42 6.44 -3.59
N GLU A 63 -1.82 6.67 -2.34
CA GLU A 63 -3.19 6.99 -1.97
C GLU A 63 -3.27 8.33 -1.22
N ALA A 64 -4.42 8.98 -1.32
CA ALA A 64 -4.71 10.17 -0.53
C ALA A 64 -4.62 9.82 0.97
N PRO A 65 -3.96 10.64 1.80
CA PRO A 65 -3.93 10.41 3.24
C PRO A 65 -5.32 10.63 3.86
N ARG A 66 -5.64 9.83 4.89
CA ARG A 66 -6.82 10.05 5.72
C ARG A 66 -6.55 11.24 6.65
N VAL A 67 -7.48 12.19 6.73
CA VAL A 67 -7.25 13.48 7.41
C VAL A 67 -7.04 13.31 8.91
N ASP A 68 -7.67 12.32 9.54
CA ASP A 68 -7.48 12.04 10.98
C ASP A 68 -6.10 11.46 11.34
N SER A 69 -5.29 11.03 10.36
CA SER A 69 -3.99 10.37 10.55
C SER A 69 -3.97 9.27 11.65
N GLY A 70 -5.08 8.53 11.82
CA GLY A 70 -5.15 7.51 12.89
C GLY A 70 -5.64 8.02 14.26
N GLY A 71 -6.23 9.22 14.30
CA GLY A 71 -6.95 9.76 15.47
C GLY A 71 -6.09 10.59 16.42
N ASP A 72 -4.82 10.82 16.11
CA ASP A 72 -3.93 11.66 16.91
C ASP A 72 -4.01 13.13 16.46
N ALA A 73 -4.39 14.01 17.39
CA ALA A 73 -4.63 15.42 17.08
C ALA A 73 -3.37 16.16 16.59
N ALA A 74 -2.17 15.81 17.06
CA ALA A 74 -0.94 16.50 16.68
C ALA A 74 -0.58 16.24 15.21
N PHE A 75 -0.83 15.02 14.72
CA PHE A 75 -0.58 14.65 13.33
C PHE A 75 -1.76 14.95 12.41
N ALA A 76 -2.98 14.92 12.94
CA ALA A 76 -4.18 15.23 12.18
C ALA A 76 -4.35 16.73 11.92
N ALA A 77 -3.95 17.61 12.86
CA ALA A 77 -4.18 19.04 12.72
C ALA A 77 -3.53 19.66 11.46
N PRO A 78 -2.25 19.38 11.12
CA PRO A 78 -1.64 19.88 9.88
C PRO A 78 -2.35 19.35 8.62
N LEU A 79 -2.68 18.06 8.58
CA LEU A 79 -3.39 17.44 7.44
C LEU A 79 -4.80 18.01 7.28
N ARG A 80 -5.51 18.23 8.39
CA ARG A 80 -6.83 18.86 8.39
C ARG A 80 -6.78 20.29 7.90
N ALA A 81 -5.80 21.06 8.34
CA ALA A 81 -5.61 22.44 7.88
C ALA A 81 -5.29 22.49 6.38
N ALA A 82 -4.40 21.63 5.91
CA ALA A 82 -4.06 21.51 4.50
C ALA A 82 -5.28 21.11 3.65
N HIS A 83 -6.07 20.15 4.11
CA HIS A 83 -7.30 19.73 3.44
C HIS A 83 -8.31 20.88 3.33
N ALA A 84 -8.62 21.55 4.44
CA ALA A 84 -9.57 22.66 4.46
C ALA A 84 -9.13 23.83 3.57
N ALA A 85 -7.83 24.16 3.59
CA ALA A 85 -7.27 25.20 2.73
C ALA A 85 -7.38 24.85 1.24
N ALA A 86 -7.24 23.57 0.88
CA ALA A 86 -7.28 23.13 -0.50
C ALA A 86 -8.69 22.89 -1.04
N SER A 87 -9.63 22.43 -0.21
CA SER A 87 -11.02 22.16 -0.62
C SER A 87 -11.92 23.39 -0.54
N GLY A 88 -11.56 24.39 0.27
CA GLY A 88 -12.44 25.50 0.62
C GLY A 88 -13.63 25.08 1.51
N GLU A 89 -13.65 23.84 1.98
CA GLU A 89 -14.68 23.32 2.87
C GLU A 89 -14.36 23.62 4.34
N ALA A 90 -15.40 23.62 5.17
CA ALA A 90 -15.20 23.69 6.61
C ALA A 90 -14.37 22.48 7.09
N PRO A 91 -13.42 22.66 8.04
CA PRO A 91 -12.63 21.56 8.56
C PRO A 91 -13.49 20.42 9.07
N CYS A 92 -13.09 19.19 8.75
CA CYS A 92 -13.67 18.01 9.35
C CYS A 92 -13.41 17.97 10.87
N LEU A 93 -14.21 17.20 11.60
CA LEU A 93 -14.18 17.06 13.05
C LEU A 93 -13.20 15.96 13.47
N LEU A 94 -12.32 16.30 14.41
CA LEU A 94 -11.42 15.39 15.12
C LEU A 94 -11.98 15.05 16.51
N PRO A 95 -11.48 13.98 17.15
CA PRO A 95 -11.81 13.69 18.55
C PRO A 95 -11.58 14.93 19.44
N GLY A 96 -12.60 15.32 20.19
CA GLY A 96 -12.58 16.50 21.07
C GLY A 96 -13.22 17.76 20.47
N ASP A 97 -13.49 17.80 19.16
CA ASP A 97 -14.26 18.90 18.57
C ASP A 97 -15.74 18.82 18.96
N SER A 98 -16.38 19.99 19.07
CA SER A 98 -17.83 20.06 19.28
C SER A 98 -18.57 19.40 18.12
N GLY A 99 -19.45 18.44 18.44
CA GLY A 99 -20.22 17.68 17.45
C GLY A 99 -19.49 16.46 16.87
N TYR A 100 -18.28 16.15 17.33
CA TYR A 100 -17.64 14.87 17.01
C TYR A 100 -18.43 13.72 17.64
N LEU A 101 -18.67 12.66 16.86
CA LEU A 101 -19.35 11.45 17.32
C LEU A 101 -18.34 10.31 17.45
N THR A 102 -18.27 9.67 18.62
CA THR A 102 -17.54 8.41 18.78
C THR A 102 -18.09 7.33 17.83
N PRO A 103 -17.32 6.26 17.54
CA PRO A 103 -17.83 5.16 16.72
C PRO A 103 -19.13 4.55 17.25
N ALA A 104 -19.29 4.47 18.58
CA ALA A 104 -20.50 3.96 19.21
C ALA A 104 -21.70 4.89 19.01
N GLU A 105 -21.50 6.21 19.14
CA GLU A 105 -22.54 7.21 18.92
C GLU A 105 -22.97 7.28 17.45
N GLU A 106 -22.02 7.22 16.51
CA GLU A 106 -22.33 7.16 15.08
C GLU A 106 -23.10 5.90 14.72
N ALA A 107 -22.72 4.73 15.24
CA ALA A 107 -23.43 3.47 15.01
C ALA A 107 -24.85 3.44 15.61
N SER A 108 -25.08 4.23 16.66
CA SER A 108 -26.38 4.34 17.34
C SER A 108 -27.28 5.42 16.73
N SER A 109 -26.76 6.23 15.80
CA SER A 109 -27.51 7.30 15.16
C SER A 109 -28.40 6.75 14.04
N ALA A 110 -29.69 7.08 14.06
CA ALA A 110 -30.63 6.61 13.05
C ALA A 110 -30.24 7.10 11.62
N PRO A 111 -30.45 6.29 10.55
CA PRO A 111 -30.04 6.64 9.18
C PRO A 111 -30.65 7.93 8.61
N SER A 112 -31.67 8.51 9.26
CA SER A 112 -32.47 9.62 8.72
C SER A 112 -32.10 11.02 9.21
N VAL A 113 -31.08 11.18 10.07
CA VAL A 113 -30.65 12.52 10.58
C VAL A 113 -29.14 12.77 10.43
N ALA A 114 -28.39 11.82 9.86
CA ALA A 114 -26.97 12.02 9.65
C ALA A 114 -26.75 12.96 8.47
N ALA A 115 -26.55 14.25 8.75
CA ALA A 115 -25.64 15.03 7.90
C ALA A 115 -24.39 14.16 7.65
N PRO A 116 -23.85 14.10 6.41
CA PRO A 116 -22.68 13.27 6.13
C PRO A 116 -21.64 13.59 7.20
N SER A 117 -21.30 12.57 8.01
CA SER A 117 -20.59 12.82 9.24
C SER A 117 -19.29 13.52 8.85
N ARG A 118 -19.14 14.79 9.26
CA ARG A 118 -17.97 15.60 8.89
C ARG A 118 -16.72 15.13 9.61
N GLN A 119 -16.64 13.87 10.03
CA GLN A 119 -15.58 13.35 10.85
C GLN A 119 -14.37 13.06 9.98
N CYS A 120 -13.19 13.55 10.39
CA CYS A 120 -11.96 13.35 9.63
C CYS A 120 -11.58 11.87 9.44
N ARG A 121 -12.14 10.96 10.26
CA ARG A 121 -11.95 9.50 10.11
C ARG A 121 -12.55 8.92 8.82
N HIS A 122 -13.44 9.66 8.17
CA HIS A 122 -14.06 9.28 6.89
C HIS A 122 -13.58 10.17 5.72
N THR A 123 -12.72 11.15 5.99
CA THR A 123 -12.25 12.13 5.01
C THR A 123 -10.84 11.80 4.55
N PHE A 124 -10.64 11.80 3.23
CA PHE A 124 -9.32 11.72 2.60
C PHE A 124 -8.97 13.06 1.97
N CYS A 125 -7.69 13.42 1.97
CA CYS A 125 -7.20 14.67 1.39
C CYS A 125 -6.55 14.40 0.01
N PRO A 126 -7.29 14.48 -1.11
CA PRO A 126 -6.76 14.17 -2.44
C PRO A 126 -5.71 15.19 -2.93
N THR A 127 -5.69 16.38 -2.34
CA THR A 127 -4.76 17.47 -2.66
C THR A 127 -3.52 17.51 -1.76
N CYS A 128 -3.51 16.72 -0.68
CA CYS A 128 -2.33 16.56 0.17
C CYS A 128 -1.28 15.71 -0.53
N VAL A 129 -0.02 15.77 -0.05
CA VAL A 129 1.04 14.86 -0.51
C VAL A 129 0.54 13.42 -0.34
N PRO A 130 0.41 12.64 -1.43
CA PRO A 130 -0.06 11.26 -1.33
C PRO A 130 0.97 10.42 -0.59
N LEU A 131 0.52 9.34 0.03
CA LEU A 131 1.38 8.44 0.81
C LEU A 131 1.31 7.03 0.19
N PRO A 132 2.42 6.28 0.14
CA PRO A 132 2.38 4.86 -0.19
C PRO A 132 1.50 4.12 0.82
N GLN A 133 0.47 3.41 0.35
CA GLN A 133 -0.46 2.64 1.20
C GLN A 133 -0.85 1.31 0.58
N GLY A 134 -0.93 0.28 1.43
CA GLY A 134 -1.30 -1.07 1.05
C GLY A 134 -0.26 -1.74 0.16
N ALA A 135 -0.41 -3.05 -0.04
CA ALA A 135 0.48 -3.90 -0.82
C ALA A 135 1.92 -3.91 -0.31
N ALA A 136 2.68 -2.86 -0.64
CA ALA A 136 4.03 -2.65 -0.18
C ALA A 136 4.34 -1.15 -0.04
N VAL A 137 5.06 -0.81 1.03
CA VAL A 137 5.76 0.47 1.22
C VAL A 137 7.25 0.21 1.10
N VAL A 138 7.88 0.77 0.07
CA VAL A 138 9.30 0.57 -0.21
C VAL A 138 10.10 1.79 0.22
N LEU A 139 11.16 1.56 1.00
CA LEU A 139 12.00 2.58 1.61
C LEU A 139 13.42 2.44 1.08
N SER A 140 14.00 3.54 0.62
CA SER A 140 15.44 3.59 0.31
C SER A 140 16.29 3.37 1.56
N ARG A 141 17.48 2.80 1.40
CA ARG A 141 18.46 2.62 2.46
C ARG A 141 18.76 3.93 3.18
N ALA A 142 18.95 5.03 2.44
CA ALA A 142 19.22 6.34 3.00
C ALA A 142 18.08 6.82 3.92
N LEU A 143 16.82 6.56 3.54
CA LEU A 143 15.67 6.89 4.39
C LEU A 143 15.61 6.00 5.64
N VAL A 144 15.83 4.68 5.50
CA VAL A 144 15.85 3.77 6.66
C VAL A 144 16.95 4.17 7.65
N ALA A 145 18.14 4.50 7.13
CA ALA A 145 19.27 4.99 7.94
C ALA A 145 18.93 6.29 8.68
N ALA A 146 18.24 7.21 8.01
CA ALA A 146 17.80 8.47 8.62
C ALA A 146 16.69 8.27 9.66
N LEU A 147 15.80 7.29 9.47
CA LEU A 147 14.73 6.98 10.42
C LEU A 147 15.24 6.29 11.68
N ARG A 148 16.25 5.42 11.55
CA ARG A 148 16.68 4.51 12.62
C ARG A 148 16.93 5.19 13.99
N PRO A 149 17.63 6.34 14.09
CA PRO A 149 17.88 6.99 15.37
C PRO A 149 16.62 7.53 16.06
N HIS A 150 15.53 7.69 15.31
CA HIS A 150 14.29 8.31 15.78
C HIS A 150 13.16 7.31 16.03
N VAL A 151 13.30 6.06 15.60
CA VAL A 151 12.24 5.03 15.67
C VAL A 151 11.66 4.92 17.08
N ASP A 152 12.50 4.78 18.11
CA ASP A 152 12.00 4.54 19.48
C ASP A 152 11.21 5.75 20.01
N ALA A 153 11.70 6.97 19.74
CA ALA A 153 10.99 8.20 20.08
C ALA A 153 9.67 8.32 19.30
N CYS A 154 9.66 7.99 18.01
CA CYS A 154 8.46 7.95 17.19
C CYS A 154 7.44 6.92 17.69
N GLU A 155 7.88 5.72 18.12
CA GLU A 155 7.00 4.68 18.67
C GLU A 155 6.29 5.17 19.93
N VAL A 156 7.01 5.82 20.84
CA VAL A 156 6.43 6.42 22.05
C VAL A 156 5.48 7.55 21.69
N ALA A 157 5.90 8.48 20.85
CA ALA A 157 5.11 9.65 20.46
C ALA A 157 3.82 9.28 19.72
N THR A 158 3.81 8.17 19.00
CA THR A 158 2.65 7.70 18.22
C THR A 158 1.88 6.57 18.89
N ALA A 159 2.20 6.24 20.15
CA ALA A 159 1.56 5.15 20.88
C ALA A 159 0.04 5.36 21.04
N GLY A 160 -0.42 6.61 21.09
CA GLY A 160 -1.84 7.00 21.18
C GLY A 160 -2.63 6.88 19.88
N MET A 161 -1.98 6.66 18.73
CA MET A 161 -2.67 6.39 17.46
C MET A 161 -3.42 5.06 17.50
N CYS A 162 -4.48 4.96 16.68
CA CYS A 162 -5.35 3.79 16.64
C CYS A 162 -4.58 2.45 16.61
N ALA A 163 -5.08 1.45 17.33
CA ALA A 163 -4.39 0.16 17.53
C ALA A 163 -4.20 -0.67 16.24
N SER A 164 -4.93 -0.32 15.17
CA SER A 164 -4.81 -0.92 13.84
C SER A 164 -4.01 -0.05 12.85
N CYS A 165 -3.53 1.13 13.26
CA CYS A 165 -2.89 2.14 12.42
C CYS A 165 -1.36 1.99 12.34
N GLY A 166 -0.86 0.76 12.12
CA GLY A 166 0.57 0.44 12.16
C GLY A 166 1.42 1.22 11.14
N SER A 167 0.84 1.55 9.98
CA SER A 167 1.49 2.33 8.92
C SER A 167 1.44 3.84 9.17
N GLN A 168 0.39 4.37 9.81
CA GLN A 168 0.29 5.80 10.16
C GLN A 168 1.41 6.23 11.11
N ARG A 169 1.86 5.35 12.00
CA ARG A 169 3.02 5.60 12.88
C ARG A 169 4.30 5.81 12.08
N LEU A 170 4.52 5.01 11.03
CA LEU A 170 5.64 5.20 10.11
C LEU A 170 5.52 6.56 9.38
N TYR A 171 4.32 6.93 8.93
CA TYR A 171 4.10 8.17 8.19
C TYR A 171 4.41 9.40 9.05
N ALA A 172 3.94 9.38 10.29
CA ALA A 172 4.26 10.39 11.30
C ALA A 172 5.79 10.51 11.53
N CYS A 173 6.48 9.39 11.64
CA CYS A 173 7.94 9.41 11.82
C CYS A 173 8.68 9.96 10.59
N ILE A 174 8.24 9.60 9.38
CA ILE A 174 8.80 10.15 8.13
C ILE A 174 8.55 11.66 8.03
N GLN A 175 7.37 12.15 8.41
CA GLN A 175 7.09 13.58 8.46
C GLN A 175 8.00 14.31 9.46
N TYR A 176 8.20 13.74 10.65
CA TYR A 176 9.14 14.27 11.64
C TYR A 176 10.56 14.36 11.08
N VAL A 177 11.09 13.25 10.52
CA VAL A 177 12.43 13.21 9.91
C VAL A 177 12.54 14.15 8.70
N SER A 178 11.47 14.36 7.94
CA SER A 178 11.46 15.34 6.85
C SER A 178 11.69 16.76 7.37
N GLY A 179 11.18 17.08 8.55
CA GLY A 179 11.34 18.39 9.20
C GLY A 179 12.72 18.62 9.82
N VAL A 180 13.32 17.58 10.44
CA VAL A 180 14.61 17.71 11.16
C VAL A 180 15.82 17.26 10.35
N GLY A 181 15.63 16.38 9.38
CA GLY A 181 16.70 15.73 8.62
C GLY A 181 16.84 16.24 7.18
N GLY A 182 15.87 16.96 6.63
CA GLY A 182 15.81 17.33 5.21
C GLY A 182 14.75 16.55 4.44
N SER A 183 14.48 16.94 3.19
CA SER A 183 13.33 16.45 2.43
C SER A 183 13.34 14.94 2.16
N VAL A 184 12.16 14.33 2.27
CA VAL A 184 11.88 12.95 1.83
C VAL A 184 10.98 13.03 0.61
N ALA A 185 11.36 12.34 -0.47
CA ALA A 185 10.58 12.30 -1.70
C ALA A 185 9.64 11.09 -1.73
N THR A 186 8.37 11.34 -2.04
CA THR A 186 7.37 10.30 -2.29
C THR A 186 7.29 9.97 -3.77
N LEU A 187 7.40 8.70 -4.14
CA LEU A 187 7.31 8.25 -5.54
C LEU A 187 6.22 7.19 -5.75
N PRO A 188 5.47 7.23 -6.86
CA PRO A 188 4.69 6.08 -7.28
C PRO A 188 5.63 4.96 -7.75
N LEU A 189 5.30 3.72 -7.42
CA LEU A 189 6.03 2.56 -7.91
C LEU A 189 5.14 1.74 -8.86
N PRO A 190 5.41 1.77 -10.18
CA PRO A 190 4.61 1.02 -11.16
C PRO A 190 4.51 -0.47 -10.81
N GLY A 191 3.32 -1.04 -10.99
CA GLY A 191 3.06 -2.44 -10.65
C GLY A 191 2.87 -2.73 -9.16
N VAL A 192 2.97 -1.71 -8.28
CA VAL A 192 2.57 -1.80 -6.87
C VAL A 192 1.21 -1.17 -6.70
N GLU A 193 0.21 -1.97 -6.34
CA GLU A 193 -1.18 -1.54 -6.22
C GLU A 193 -1.88 -2.26 -5.05
N ARG A 194 -2.64 -1.51 -4.24
CA ARG A 194 -3.38 -2.01 -3.07
C ARG A 194 -4.56 -2.92 -3.42
N ALA A 195 -5.13 -2.77 -4.62
CA ALA A 195 -6.35 -3.50 -4.96
C ALA A 195 -6.50 -3.67 -6.48
N PRO A 196 -5.44 -4.10 -7.19
CA PRO A 196 -5.38 -4.05 -8.66
C PRO A 196 -6.61 -4.69 -9.28
N TRP A 197 -7.01 -5.85 -8.77
CA TRP A 197 -8.09 -6.64 -9.33
C TRP A 197 -9.46 -6.47 -8.66
N LYS A 198 -9.56 -5.80 -7.50
CA LYS A 198 -10.86 -5.41 -6.94
C LYS A 198 -11.37 -4.14 -7.59
N ARG A 199 -10.49 -3.16 -7.80
CA ARG A 199 -10.84 -1.84 -8.34
C ARG A 199 -10.82 -1.81 -9.87
N ALA A 200 -9.92 -2.55 -10.51
CA ALA A 200 -9.74 -2.50 -11.97
C ALA A 200 -9.26 -3.85 -12.54
N PRO A 201 -10.13 -4.89 -12.63
CA PRO A 201 -9.78 -6.15 -13.29
C PRO A 201 -9.28 -5.93 -14.72
N ARG A 202 -7.97 -6.10 -14.93
CA ARG A 202 -7.31 -5.86 -16.22
C ARG A 202 -6.30 -6.97 -16.54
N GLY A 203 -6.12 -7.18 -17.83
CA GLY A 203 -4.94 -7.83 -18.41
C GLY A 203 -4.02 -6.77 -19.02
N GLY A 204 -3.07 -7.18 -19.85
CA GLY A 204 -2.11 -6.30 -20.51
C GLY A 204 -0.65 -6.59 -20.15
N ASP A 205 0.26 -6.01 -20.93
CA ASP A 205 1.68 -6.35 -20.88
C ASP A 205 2.46 -5.58 -19.80
N ASP A 206 1.77 -4.72 -19.05
CA ASP A 206 2.35 -3.99 -17.93
C ASP A 206 2.83 -4.96 -16.84
N ALA A 207 4.01 -4.66 -16.30
CA ALA A 207 4.63 -5.44 -15.23
C ALA A 207 3.83 -5.37 -13.93
N VAL A 208 3.74 -6.50 -13.24
CA VAL A 208 3.21 -6.59 -11.87
C VAL A 208 4.39 -6.71 -10.91
N ALA A 209 4.48 -5.81 -9.92
CA ALA A 209 5.48 -5.88 -8.86
C ALA A 209 4.89 -6.50 -7.59
N THR A 210 3.66 -6.16 -7.26
CA THR A 210 2.91 -6.76 -6.16
C THR A 210 1.49 -7.06 -6.58
N PHE A 211 0.91 -8.11 -6.00
CA PHE A 211 -0.50 -8.40 -6.13
C PHE A 211 -1.12 -8.52 -4.74
N HIS A 212 -1.82 -7.46 -4.36
CA HIS A 212 -2.57 -7.37 -3.11
C HIS A 212 -3.99 -7.89 -3.33
N ALA A 213 -4.32 -9.02 -2.71
CA ALA A 213 -5.69 -9.52 -2.63
C ALA A 213 -6.40 -8.82 -1.46
N PHE A 214 -7.43 -9.37 -0.81
CA PHE A 214 -8.12 -8.76 0.34
C PHE A 214 -9.21 -7.73 0.03
N ASP A 215 -10.31 -8.30 -0.46
CA ASP A 215 -11.49 -8.33 0.38
C ASP A 215 -12.18 -9.68 0.17
N HIS A 216 -12.20 -10.55 1.20
CA HIS A 216 -12.94 -11.82 1.15
C HIS A 216 -14.43 -11.61 0.81
N ARG A 217 -14.96 -10.38 0.98
CA ARG A 217 -16.34 -10.02 0.62
C ARG A 217 -16.53 -9.74 -0.87
N PHE A 218 -15.45 -9.50 -1.63
CA PHE A 218 -15.50 -9.25 -3.07
C PHE A 218 -14.69 -10.31 -3.82
N ARG A 219 -15.13 -11.56 -3.62
CA ARG A 219 -15.01 -12.70 -4.53
C ARG A 219 -13.92 -12.60 -5.60
N LEU A 220 -12.69 -12.89 -5.19
CA LEU A 220 -11.96 -14.00 -5.82
C LEU A 220 -12.54 -15.35 -5.31
N ASP A 221 -13.86 -15.51 -5.27
CA ASP A 221 -14.47 -16.82 -5.07
C ASP A 221 -14.36 -17.53 -6.42
N ALA A 222 -13.42 -18.48 -6.56
CA ALA A 222 -13.74 -19.80 -7.13
C ALA A 222 -12.53 -20.74 -7.32
N ALA A 223 -11.27 -20.31 -7.21
CA ALA A 223 -10.14 -21.22 -7.46
C ALA A 223 -9.69 -21.99 -6.20
N THR A 224 -9.39 -21.30 -5.09
CA THR A 224 -8.73 -21.95 -3.93
C THR A 224 -9.43 -21.78 -2.59
N GLY A 225 -10.23 -20.72 -2.39
CA GLY A 225 -11.02 -20.50 -1.17
C GLY A 225 -10.22 -20.09 0.07
N SER A 226 -8.93 -19.76 -0.06
CA SER A 226 -8.08 -19.32 1.07
C SER A 226 -6.94 -18.42 0.62
N LEU A 227 -6.46 -17.55 1.52
CA LEU A 227 -5.27 -16.72 1.28
C LEU A 227 -4.07 -17.55 0.83
N ALA A 228 -3.76 -18.63 1.57
CA ALA A 228 -2.62 -19.49 1.25
C ALA A 228 -2.74 -20.11 -0.15
N GLY A 229 -3.95 -20.51 -0.55
CA GLY A 229 -4.23 -21.00 -1.89
C GLY A 229 -4.02 -19.94 -2.97
N ASP A 230 -4.47 -18.71 -2.72
CA ASP A 230 -4.29 -17.59 -3.65
C ASP A 230 -2.80 -17.24 -3.81
N MET A 231 -2.03 -17.21 -2.73
CA MET A 231 -0.57 -17.03 -2.77
C MET A 231 0.12 -18.15 -3.56
N ALA A 232 -0.29 -19.40 -3.34
CA ALA A 232 0.24 -20.54 -4.09
C ALA A 232 -0.13 -20.48 -5.58
N GLN A 233 -1.29 -19.93 -5.92
CA GLN A 233 -1.68 -19.71 -7.31
C GLN A 233 -0.80 -18.65 -7.98
N LEU A 234 -0.57 -17.51 -7.33
CA LEU A 234 0.31 -16.46 -7.84
C LEU A 234 1.77 -16.94 -7.97
N ALA A 235 2.23 -17.79 -7.04
CA ALA A 235 3.53 -18.45 -7.16
C ALA A 235 3.63 -19.33 -8.41
N ARG A 236 2.59 -20.12 -8.73
CA ARG A 236 2.58 -20.90 -9.97
C ARG A 236 2.62 -20.04 -11.23
N VAL A 237 2.03 -18.83 -11.21
CA VAL A 237 2.16 -17.88 -12.32
C VAL A 237 3.63 -17.47 -12.48
N ALA A 238 4.28 -17.07 -11.38
CA ALA A 238 5.69 -16.70 -11.40
C ALA A 238 6.58 -17.84 -11.93
N ASP A 239 6.38 -19.06 -11.43
CA ASP A 239 7.14 -20.24 -11.86
C ASP A 239 6.93 -20.55 -13.34
N ARG A 240 5.69 -20.47 -13.84
CA ARG A 240 5.37 -20.70 -15.25
C ARG A 240 6.02 -19.65 -16.15
N VAL A 241 5.94 -18.38 -15.77
CA VAL A 241 6.57 -17.28 -16.51
C VAL A 241 8.08 -17.45 -16.52
N ALA A 242 8.68 -17.79 -15.38
CA ALA A 242 10.12 -18.04 -15.27
C ALA A 242 10.57 -19.23 -16.15
N ALA A 243 9.80 -20.33 -16.16
CA ALA A 243 10.09 -21.49 -16.99
C ALA A 243 9.96 -21.19 -18.50
N ALA A 244 9.00 -20.37 -18.90
CA ALA A 244 8.74 -20.06 -20.31
C ALA A 244 9.63 -18.93 -20.86
N ARG A 245 9.98 -17.94 -20.03
CA ARG A 245 10.62 -16.68 -20.46
C ARG A 245 11.97 -16.41 -19.81
N GLY A 246 12.42 -17.26 -18.87
CA GLY A 246 13.68 -17.14 -18.14
C GLY A 246 13.50 -16.67 -16.67
N ALA A 247 14.47 -16.98 -15.82
CA ALA A 247 14.37 -16.77 -14.36
C ALA A 247 14.12 -15.31 -13.93
N ASP A 248 14.61 -14.34 -14.72
CA ASP A 248 14.43 -12.90 -14.47
C ASP A 248 13.23 -12.31 -15.23
N ALA A 249 12.39 -13.16 -15.82
CA ALA A 249 11.22 -12.71 -16.56
C ALA A 249 10.20 -12.03 -15.64
N VAL A 250 9.63 -10.95 -16.13
CA VAL A 250 8.64 -10.16 -15.40
C VAL A 250 7.25 -10.71 -15.69
N VAL A 251 6.50 -10.96 -14.62
CA VAL A 251 5.08 -11.31 -14.68
C VAL A 251 4.29 -10.06 -15.08
N THR A 252 3.39 -10.20 -16.05
CA THR A 252 2.52 -9.12 -16.51
C THR A 252 1.11 -9.22 -15.92
N TYR A 253 0.32 -8.15 -16.02
CA TYR A 253 -1.09 -8.20 -15.65
C TYR A 253 -1.87 -9.21 -16.50
N GLN A 254 -1.44 -9.46 -17.75
CA GLN A 254 -2.01 -10.50 -18.60
C GLN A 254 -1.76 -11.90 -18.02
N ASP A 255 -0.54 -12.20 -17.58
CA ASP A 255 -0.20 -13.52 -17.02
C ASP A 255 -1.05 -13.85 -15.79
N VAL A 256 -1.23 -12.84 -14.92
CA VAL A 256 -2.10 -12.95 -13.75
C VAL A 256 -3.56 -13.07 -14.17
N ALA A 257 -4.00 -12.31 -15.17
CA ALA A 257 -5.38 -12.36 -15.62
C ALA A 257 -5.76 -13.70 -16.27
N ASP A 258 -4.88 -14.27 -17.08
CA ASP A 258 -5.05 -15.58 -17.71
C ASP A 258 -5.15 -16.69 -16.65
N GLU A 259 -4.37 -16.59 -15.57
CA GLU A 259 -4.47 -17.52 -14.45
C GLU A 259 -5.76 -17.30 -13.65
N VAL A 260 -6.01 -16.08 -13.21
CA VAL A 260 -7.02 -15.81 -12.18
C VAL A 260 -8.44 -15.81 -12.78
N ALA A 261 -8.65 -15.24 -13.97
CA ALA A 261 -9.95 -15.28 -14.63
C ALA A 261 -10.15 -16.57 -15.44
N CYS A 262 -9.11 -17.08 -16.10
CA CYS A 262 -9.25 -18.15 -17.08
C CYS A 262 -8.69 -19.50 -16.63
N ARG A 263 -8.16 -19.60 -15.40
CA ARG A 263 -7.57 -20.83 -14.83
C ARG A 263 -6.46 -21.41 -15.74
N GLY A 264 -5.75 -20.54 -16.46
CA GLY A 264 -4.72 -20.92 -17.42
C GLY A 264 -5.26 -21.60 -18.69
N ALA A 265 -6.58 -21.69 -18.88
CA ALA A 265 -7.21 -22.37 -20.01
C ALA A 265 -7.53 -21.44 -21.21
N GLY A 266 -7.04 -20.20 -21.17
CA GLY A 266 -7.25 -19.23 -22.25
C GLY A 266 -6.69 -17.85 -21.89
N ARG A 267 -6.85 -16.92 -22.83
CA ARG A 267 -6.44 -15.53 -22.68
C ARG A 267 -7.59 -14.67 -22.17
N TYR A 268 -7.37 -13.93 -21.09
CA TYR A 268 -8.30 -12.94 -20.58
C TYR A 268 -8.34 -11.73 -21.52
N VAL A 269 -9.55 -11.37 -21.95
CA VAL A 269 -9.78 -10.17 -22.77
C VAL A 269 -10.69 -9.21 -22.04
N HIS A 270 -10.21 -7.99 -21.87
CA HIS A 270 -11.00 -6.87 -21.33
C HIS A 270 -11.80 -6.21 -22.46
N ALA A 271 -12.89 -6.86 -22.87
CA ALA A 271 -13.89 -6.34 -23.80
C ALA A 271 -15.11 -5.80 -23.02
N PRO A 272 -16.12 -5.16 -23.65
CA PRO A 272 -17.37 -4.76 -22.98
C PRO A 272 -18.06 -5.89 -22.18
N LYS A 273 -17.67 -7.15 -22.42
CA LYS A 273 -17.85 -8.28 -21.52
C LYS A 273 -16.50 -8.95 -21.25
N ARG A 274 -16.20 -9.25 -19.99
CA ARG A 274 -15.00 -10.02 -19.60
C ARG A 274 -15.15 -11.44 -20.12
N MET A 275 -14.18 -11.92 -20.88
CA MET A 275 -14.24 -13.28 -21.45
C MET A 275 -12.85 -13.93 -21.50
N CYS A 276 -12.86 -15.25 -21.44
CA CYS A 276 -11.69 -16.10 -21.66
C CYS A 276 -11.78 -16.65 -23.08
N VAL A 277 -10.82 -16.27 -23.92
CA VAL A 277 -10.73 -16.75 -25.30
C VAL A 277 -9.78 -17.94 -25.31
N ALA A 278 -10.28 -19.12 -25.69
CA ALA A 278 -9.43 -20.27 -25.97
C ALA A 278 -8.86 -20.11 -27.38
N GLU A 279 -7.55 -20.28 -27.54
CA GLU A 279 -6.95 -20.40 -28.87
C GLU A 279 -7.33 -21.75 -29.47
N VAL A 280 -8.19 -21.74 -30.50
CA VAL A 280 -8.43 -22.92 -31.34
C VAL A 280 -7.31 -22.93 -32.38
N VAL A 281 -6.22 -23.64 -32.09
CA VAL A 281 -5.19 -23.90 -33.09
C VAL A 281 -5.77 -24.90 -34.09
N ALA A 282 -6.03 -24.45 -35.32
CA ALA A 282 -6.39 -25.35 -36.40
C ALA A 282 -5.21 -26.31 -36.65
N ALA A 283 -5.48 -27.61 -36.54
CA ALA A 283 -4.54 -28.69 -36.82
C ALA A 283 -4.19 -28.77 -38.31
#